data_AF-A0A521TBT0-F1
#
_entry.id   AF-A0A521TBT0-F1
#
_cell.length_a   1.000
_cell.length_b   1.000
_cell.length_c   1.000
_cell.angle_alpha   90.00
_cell.angle_beta   90.00
_cell.angle_gamma   90.00
#
_symmetry.space_group_name_H-M   'P 1'
#
loop_
_entity.id
_entity.type
_entity.pdbx_description
1 polymer ?
#
loop_
_entity_poly.entity_id
_entity_poly.type
_entity_poly.pdbx_seq_one_letter_code
_entity_poly.pdbx_strand_id
1 'polypeptide(L)'
;MNSTESLAILIIVGISSGAFIVGVATYFLDTLTLEPEESVPIYAGVMVFLGGIATAIFQELSSRYKERRDNARNRWQLVFPILKESYIPWINAGKKFSSSLKPKDDKFTDSEINRILYFICLFFGIRLDFILKHGGSILLGSKEEQEKVENAYEKLKNTLQWAGNDTPKHTSNLQHYFISNNKSDDPMVFQKFADKLDPPIISLKEPRELLSAWLQKKEEVNKAKIAIEEFTIIFDKAIADFSGQEK
;
A
#
# COMPACT_ATOMS: atom_id res chain seq x y z
N MET A 1 7.94 25.21 -14.13
CA MET A 1 8.48 25.67 -12.83
C MET A 1 8.01 24.69 -11.77
N ASN A 2 8.94 24.00 -11.11
CA ASN A 2 8.57 23.11 -10.01
C ASN A 2 7.92 23.93 -8.88
N SER A 3 6.96 23.34 -8.18
CA SER A 3 6.22 24.05 -7.12
C SER A 3 7.15 24.53 -6.00
N THR A 4 8.25 23.83 -5.76
CA THR A 4 9.35 24.18 -4.84
C THR A 4 10.13 25.40 -5.30
N GLU A 5 10.40 25.54 -6.60
CA GLU A 5 11.08 26.71 -7.17
C GLU A 5 10.23 27.96 -7.02
N SER A 6 8.90 27.83 -7.20
CA SER A 6 7.98 28.96 -7.08
C SER A 6 7.87 29.46 -5.62
N LEU A 7 7.90 28.56 -4.63
CA LEU A 7 7.91 28.93 -3.21
C LEU A 7 9.25 29.57 -2.81
N ALA A 8 10.37 29.03 -3.29
CA ALA A 8 11.69 29.61 -3.05
C ALA A 8 11.79 31.02 -3.64
N ILE A 9 11.31 31.23 -4.88
CA ILE A 9 11.26 32.55 -5.50
C ILE A 9 10.38 33.50 -4.70
N LEU A 10 9.21 33.06 -4.22
CA LEU A 10 8.30 33.92 -3.46
C LEU A 10 8.88 34.32 -2.09
N ILE A 11 9.59 33.41 -1.41
CA ILE A 11 10.32 33.70 -0.17
C ILE A 11 11.48 34.67 -0.44
N ILE A 12 12.29 34.42 -1.48
CA ILE A 12 13.43 35.27 -1.83
C ILE A 12 12.96 36.67 -2.23
N VAL A 13 11.99 36.78 -3.13
CA VAL A 13 11.43 38.07 -3.56
C VAL A 13 10.80 38.80 -2.38
N GLY A 14 10.05 38.12 -1.51
CA GLY A 14 9.46 38.71 -0.31
C GLY A 14 10.50 39.24 0.68
N ILE A 15 11.55 38.46 0.98
CA ILE A 15 12.63 38.89 1.89
C ILE A 15 13.44 40.04 1.27
N SER A 16 13.81 39.93 -0.01
CA SER A 16 14.60 40.97 -0.69
C SER A 16 13.84 42.29 -0.85
N SER A 17 12.54 42.25 -1.18
CA SER A 17 11.72 43.47 -1.26
C SER A 17 11.41 44.06 0.12
N GLY A 18 11.17 43.23 1.14
CA GLY A 18 11.06 43.66 2.53
C GLY A 18 12.33 44.37 3.03
N ALA A 19 13.50 43.77 2.80
CA ALA A 19 14.79 44.37 3.17
C ALA A 19 15.07 45.68 2.43
N PHE A 20 14.70 45.76 1.14
CA PHE A 20 14.84 46.98 0.35
C PHE A 20 13.95 48.11 0.90
N ILE A 21 12.67 47.84 1.20
CA ILE A 21 11.75 48.86 1.73
C ILE A 21 12.18 49.34 3.12
N VAL A 22 12.62 48.42 3.99
CA VAL A 22 13.18 48.79 5.30
C VAL A 22 14.43 49.66 5.12
N GLY A 23 15.35 49.28 4.23
CA GLY A 23 16.56 50.06 3.95
C GLY A 23 16.28 51.45 3.40
N VAL A 24 15.30 51.59 2.50
CA VAL A 24 14.84 52.89 1.99
C VAL A 24 14.20 53.72 3.10
N ALA A 25 13.34 53.12 3.92
CA ALA A 25 12.70 53.83 5.04
C ALA A 25 13.72 54.33 6.06
N THR A 26 14.71 53.52 6.44
CA THR A 26 15.79 53.94 7.35
C THR A 26 16.66 55.04 6.74
N TYR A 27 16.96 54.96 5.44
CA TYR A 27 17.71 56.01 4.74
C TYR A 27 16.95 57.34 4.75
N PHE A 28 15.65 57.33 4.46
CA PHE A 28 14.83 58.55 4.51
C PHE A 28 14.73 59.14 5.92
N LEU A 29 14.59 58.28 6.94
CA LEU A 29 14.56 58.72 8.35
C LEU A 29 15.89 59.37 8.78
N ASP A 30 17.03 58.77 8.41
CA ASP A 30 18.35 59.30 8.74
C ASP A 30 18.69 60.58 7.97
N THR A 31 18.25 60.70 6.71
CA THR A 31 18.58 61.85 5.85
C THR A 31 17.72 63.07 6.15
N LEU A 32 16.47 62.87 6.58
CA LEU A 32 15.51 63.96 6.82
C LEU A 32 15.47 64.44 8.28
N THR A 33 16.19 63.79 9.21
CA THR A 33 16.20 64.13 10.65
C THR A 33 14.79 64.39 11.20
N LEU A 34 13.84 63.54 10.80
CA LEU A 34 12.42 63.69 11.13
C LEU A 34 12.22 63.63 12.65
N GLU A 35 11.34 64.49 13.17
CA GLU A 35 10.94 64.40 14.57
C GLU A 35 10.19 63.08 14.82
N PRO A 36 10.21 62.55 16.06
CA PRO A 36 9.62 61.24 16.37
C PRO A 36 8.17 61.09 15.90
N GLU A 37 7.38 62.16 15.97
CA GLU A 37 5.96 62.17 15.58
C GLU A 37 5.76 61.99 14.06
N GLU A 38 6.66 62.53 13.25
CA GLU A 38 6.60 62.45 11.77
C GLU A 38 7.12 61.10 11.23
N SER A 39 7.88 60.36 12.05
CA SER A 39 8.39 59.03 11.70
C SER A 39 7.35 57.91 11.87
N VAL A 40 6.33 58.11 12.72
CA VAL A 40 5.31 57.09 13.06
C VAL A 40 4.57 56.55 11.82
N PRO A 41 4.11 57.37 10.86
CA PRO A 41 3.43 56.87 9.67
C PRO A 41 4.33 56.02 8.77
N ILE A 42 5.63 56.31 8.72
CA ILE A 42 6.61 55.56 7.93
C ILE A 42 6.80 54.17 8.57
N TYR A 43 7.00 54.10 9.89
CA TYR A 43 7.06 52.83 10.61
C TYR A 43 5.77 52.01 10.48
N ALA A 44 4.61 52.66 10.60
CA ALA A 44 3.32 52.00 10.41
C ALA A 44 3.18 51.43 8.98
N GLY A 45 3.57 52.18 7.96
CA GLY A 45 3.57 51.74 6.56
C GLY A 45 4.48 50.53 6.32
N VAL A 46 5.70 50.54 6.88
CA VAL A 46 6.64 49.41 6.80
C VAL A 46 6.09 48.17 7.51
N MET A 47 5.50 48.33 8.70
CA MET A 47 4.91 47.23 9.45
C MET A 47 3.73 46.59 8.71
N VAL A 48 2.85 47.39 8.11
CA VAL A 48 1.72 46.89 7.30
C VAL A 48 2.22 46.13 6.07
N PHE A 49 3.25 46.63 5.40
CA PHE A 49 3.85 45.97 4.25
C PHE A 49 4.47 44.60 4.60
N LEU A 50 5.26 44.55 5.69
CA LEU A 50 5.85 43.30 6.19
C LEU A 50 4.78 42.29 6.63
N GLY A 51 3.71 42.78 7.28
CA GLY A 51 2.55 41.96 7.64
C GLY A 51 1.84 41.35 6.43
N GLY A 52 1.75 42.11 5.32
CA GLY A 52 1.22 41.62 4.04
C GLY A 52 2.05 40.48 3.45
N ILE A 53 3.38 40.62 3.44
CA ILE A 53 4.30 39.57 2.95
C ILE A 53 4.18 38.30 3.80
N ALA A 54 4.21 38.43 5.12
CA ALA A 54 4.10 37.28 6.04
C ALA A 54 2.76 36.53 5.83
N THR A 55 1.67 37.26 5.65
CA THR A 55 0.34 36.69 5.40
C THR A 55 0.29 35.95 4.07
N ALA A 56 0.88 36.49 3.01
CA ALA A 56 0.93 35.86 1.69
C ALA A 56 1.74 34.54 1.71
N ILE A 57 2.91 34.53 2.37
CA ILE A 57 3.72 33.31 2.54
C ILE A 57 2.95 32.27 3.35
N PHE A 58 2.28 32.69 4.43
CA PHE A 58 1.50 31.78 5.28
C PHE A 58 0.30 31.18 4.53
N GLN A 59 -0.43 31.98 3.75
CA GLN A 59 -1.53 31.50 2.92
C GLN A 59 -1.07 30.50 1.86
N GLU A 60 0.08 30.73 1.22
CA GLU A 60 0.66 29.83 0.22
C GLU A 60 1.15 28.51 0.86
N LEU A 61 1.77 28.56 2.04
CA LEU A 61 2.11 27.37 2.80
C LEU A 61 0.84 26.60 3.20
N SER A 62 -0.15 27.30 3.73
CA SER A 62 -1.43 26.72 4.16
C SER A 62 -2.20 26.08 3.00
N SER A 63 -2.25 26.74 1.84
CA SER A 63 -2.90 26.21 0.64
C SER A 63 -2.23 24.91 0.18
N ARG A 64 -0.90 24.84 0.21
CA ARG A 64 -0.13 23.63 -0.13
C ARG A 64 -0.33 22.50 0.85
N TYR A 65 -0.37 22.79 2.14
CA TYR A 65 -0.71 21.78 3.14
C TYR A 65 -2.14 21.26 2.96
N LYS A 66 -3.08 22.15 2.64
CA LYS A 66 -4.47 21.79 2.35
C LYS A 66 -4.59 20.96 1.08
N GLU A 67 -3.91 21.33 0.01
CA GLU A 67 -3.88 20.61 -1.27
C GLU A 67 -3.22 19.23 -1.14
N ARG A 68 -2.11 19.12 -0.40
CA ARG A 68 -1.51 17.81 -0.07
C ARG A 68 -2.45 16.94 0.75
N ARG A 69 -3.12 17.51 1.75
CA ARG A 69 -4.08 16.79 2.60
C ARG A 69 -5.31 16.33 1.82
N ASP A 70 -5.86 17.18 0.97
CA ASP A 70 -7.04 16.88 0.16
C ASP A 70 -6.68 15.83 -0.91
N ASN A 71 -5.51 15.92 -1.55
CA ASN A 71 -5.00 14.89 -2.45
C ASN A 71 -4.76 13.54 -1.74
N ALA A 72 -4.18 13.54 -0.54
CA ALA A 72 -4.00 12.33 0.26
C ALA A 72 -5.35 11.71 0.65
N ARG A 73 -6.32 12.54 1.05
CA ARG A 73 -7.68 12.10 1.39
C ARG A 73 -8.41 11.50 0.19
N ASN A 74 -8.33 12.12 -0.98
CA ASN A 74 -8.94 11.62 -2.20
C ASN A 74 -8.31 10.29 -2.64
N ARG A 75 -6.98 10.17 -2.55
CA ARG A 75 -6.28 8.90 -2.79
C ARG A 75 -6.69 7.82 -1.78
N TRP A 76 -6.82 8.18 -0.50
CA TRP A 76 -7.31 7.28 0.54
C TRP A 76 -8.73 6.81 0.28
N GLN A 77 -9.64 7.69 -0.16
CA GLN A 77 -11.00 7.30 -0.52
C GLN A 77 -11.06 6.31 -1.69
N LEU A 78 -10.13 6.41 -2.64
CA LEU A 78 -10.03 5.48 -3.77
C LEU A 78 -9.45 4.12 -3.36
N VAL A 79 -8.42 4.11 -2.50
CA VAL A 79 -7.67 2.89 -2.16
C VAL A 79 -8.28 2.16 -0.95
N PHE A 80 -8.99 2.84 -0.05
CA PHE A 80 -9.57 2.25 1.15
C PHE A 80 -10.53 1.07 0.88
N PRO A 81 -11.45 1.15 -0.11
CA PRO A 81 -12.29 0.00 -0.45
C PRO A 81 -11.45 -1.19 -0.90
N ILE A 82 -10.45 -0.97 -1.75
CA ILE A 82 -9.53 -2.00 -2.26
C ILE A 82 -8.74 -2.64 -1.11
N LEU A 83 -8.26 -1.83 -0.17
CA LEU A 83 -7.56 -2.29 1.02
C LEU A 83 -8.43 -3.24 1.85
N LYS A 84 -9.65 -2.81 2.15
CA LYS A 84 -10.58 -3.55 3.00
C LYS A 84 -11.07 -4.84 2.34
N GLU A 85 -11.40 -4.78 1.06
CA GLU A 85 -12.05 -5.88 0.33
C GLU A 85 -11.06 -6.86 -0.29
N SER A 86 -9.86 -6.40 -0.65
CA SER A 86 -8.86 -7.22 -1.35
C SER A 86 -7.56 -7.38 -0.56
N TYR A 87 -6.85 -6.30 -0.22
CA TYR A 87 -5.47 -6.43 0.27
C TYR A 87 -5.41 -7.06 1.68
N ILE A 88 -6.22 -6.59 2.62
CA ILE A 88 -6.25 -7.14 3.99
C ILE A 88 -6.64 -8.62 3.98
N PRO A 89 -7.73 -9.04 3.29
CA PRO A 89 -8.04 -10.46 3.12
C PRO A 89 -6.90 -11.26 2.49
N TRP A 90 -6.23 -10.73 1.48
CA TRP A 90 -5.14 -11.41 0.79
C TRP A 90 -3.92 -11.62 1.70
N ILE A 91 -3.50 -10.58 2.43
CA ILE A 91 -2.43 -10.65 3.43
C ILE A 91 -2.78 -11.64 4.54
N ASN A 92 -4.02 -11.59 5.04
CA ASN A 92 -4.48 -12.50 6.09
C ASN A 92 -4.53 -13.96 5.62
N ALA A 93 -4.95 -14.19 4.37
CA ALA A 93 -4.88 -15.52 3.76
C ALA A 93 -3.43 -16.00 3.66
N GLY A 94 -2.50 -15.13 3.25
CA GLY A 94 -1.07 -15.43 3.19
C GLY A 94 -0.48 -15.80 4.56
N LYS A 95 -0.77 -15.01 5.61
CA LYS A 95 -0.32 -15.27 6.99
C LYS A 95 -0.83 -16.62 7.51
N LYS A 96 -2.09 -16.98 7.23
CA LYS A 96 -2.66 -18.29 7.59
C LYS A 96 -2.09 -19.44 6.75
N PHE A 97 -1.80 -19.17 5.47
CA PHE A 97 -1.22 -20.13 4.56
C PHE A 97 0.20 -20.52 4.99
N SER A 98 1.08 -19.54 5.23
CA SER A 98 2.45 -19.79 5.72
C SER A 98 2.44 -20.52 7.06
N SER A 99 1.54 -20.13 7.97
CA SER A 99 1.36 -20.79 9.27
C SER A 99 0.91 -22.25 9.16
N SER A 100 0.29 -22.65 8.05
CA SER A 100 -0.13 -24.02 7.78
C SER A 100 0.96 -24.86 7.12
N LEU A 101 1.96 -24.22 6.50
CA LEU A 101 3.14 -24.87 5.88
C LEU A 101 4.27 -25.10 6.90
N LYS A 102 3.96 -25.55 8.11
CA LYS A 102 5.00 -25.84 9.11
C LYS A 102 5.78 -27.09 8.69
N PRO A 103 7.11 -27.00 8.46
CA PRO A 103 7.92 -28.18 8.26
C PRO A 103 7.81 -29.06 9.51
N LYS A 104 7.50 -30.33 9.30
CA LYS A 104 7.44 -31.32 10.37
C LYS A 104 8.07 -32.62 9.92
N ASP A 105 8.52 -33.41 10.89
CA ASP A 105 9.15 -34.70 10.63
C ASP A 105 8.15 -35.79 10.25
N ASP A 106 6.92 -35.66 10.75
CA ASP A 106 5.82 -36.58 10.46
C ASP A 106 5.09 -36.23 9.16
N LYS A 107 4.43 -37.24 8.57
CA LYS A 107 3.58 -37.03 7.40
C LYS A 107 2.43 -36.06 7.73
N PHE A 108 2.07 -35.23 6.76
CA PHE A 108 0.84 -34.44 6.82
C PHE A 108 -0.38 -35.35 6.81
N THR A 109 -1.33 -35.04 7.68
CA THR A 109 -2.65 -35.67 7.74
C THR A 109 -3.53 -35.14 6.61
N ASP A 110 -4.56 -35.91 6.26
CA ASP A 110 -5.52 -35.52 5.22
C ASP A 110 -6.18 -34.17 5.50
N SER A 111 -6.51 -33.90 6.77
CA SER A 111 -7.08 -32.61 7.19
C SER A 111 -6.11 -31.45 6.97
N GLU A 112 -4.82 -31.64 7.25
CA GLU A 112 -3.81 -30.62 7.01
C GLU A 112 -3.59 -30.38 5.51
N ILE A 113 -3.55 -31.43 4.70
CA ILE A 113 -3.41 -31.31 3.23
C ILE A 113 -4.61 -30.53 2.67
N ASN A 114 -5.84 -30.89 3.08
CA ASN A 114 -7.05 -30.19 2.65
C ASN A 114 -7.03 -28.71 3.09
N ARG A 115 -6.52 -28.42 4.30
CA ARG A 115 -6.38 -27.06 4.80
C ARG A 115 -5.36 -26.26 4.00
N ILE A 116 -4.23 -26.86 3.63
CA ILE A 116 -3.22 -26.21 2.79
C ILE A 116 -3.79 -25.95 1.39
N LEU A 117 -4.48 -26.92 0.79
CA LEU A 117 -5.15 -26.76 -0.51
C LEU A 117 -6.22 -25.67 -0.48
N TYR A 118 -6.99 -25.59 0.61
CA TYR A 118 -7.94 -24.50 0.86
C TYR A 118 -7.25 -23.15 0.88
N PHE A 119 -6.10 -23.02 1.56
CA PHE A 119 -5.37 -21.75 1.61
C PHE A 119 -4.73 -21.37 0.28
N ILE A 120 -4.28 -22.34 -0.54
CA ILE A 120 -3.87 -22.09 -1.93
C ILE A 120 -5.07 -21.52 -2.71
N CYS A 121 -6.22 -22.18 -2.65
CA CYS A 121 -7.45 -21.75 -3.31
C CYS A 121 -7.88 -20.34 -2.87
N LEU A 122 -7.88 -20.08 -1.57
CA LEU A 122 -8.23 -18.79 -0.99
C LEU A 122 -7.25 -17.69 -1.40
N PHE A 123 -5.94 -17.92 -1.25
CA PHE A 123 -4.91 -16.91 -1.53
C PHE A 123 -4.90 -16.47 -3.00
N PHE A 124 -4.85 -17.44 -3.91
CA PHE A 124 -4.85 -17.14 -5.34
C PHE A 124 -6.23 -16.70 -5.84
N GLY A 125 -7.30 -17.18 -5.21
CA GLY A 125 -8.67 -16.79 -5.51
C GLY A 125 -8.94 -15.32 -5.18
N ILE A 126 -8.50 -14.83 -4.00
CA ILE A 126 -8.59 -13.41 -3.63
C ILE A 126 -7.80 -12.55 -4.62
N ARG A 127 -6.61 -12.99 -5.06
CA ARG A 127 -5.87 -12.29 -6.11
C ARG A 127 -6.67 -12.20 -7.42
N LEU A 128 -7.29 -13.29 -7.87
CA LEU A 128 -8.11 -13.26 -9.08
C LEU A 128 -9.32 -12.32 -8.91
N ASP A 129 -10.01 -12.37 -7.78
CA ASP A 129 -11.14 -11.49 -7.47
C ASP A 129 -10.72 -10.01 -7.51
N PHE A 130 -9.56 -9.69 -6.92
CA PHE A 130 -8.95 -8.36 -7.01
C PHE A 130 -8.67 -7.93 -8.46
N ILE A 131 -8.14 -8.83 -9.31
CA ILE A 131 -7.93 -8.55 -10.73
C ILE A 131 -9.25 -8.21 -11.43
N LEU A 132 -10.27 -9.03 -11.21
CA LEU A 132 -11.57 -8.89 -11.87
C LEU A 132 -12.32 -7.64 -11.42
N LYS A 133 -12.25 -7.27 -10.14
CA LYS A 133 -12.96 -6.11 -9.58
C LYS A 133 -12.23 -4.79 -9.76
N HIS A 134 -10.89 -4.80 -9.69
CA HIS A 134 -10.10 -3.58 -9.58
C HIS A 134 -9.04 -3.43 -10.69
N GLY A 135 -9.06 -4.29 -11.71
CA GLY A 135 -8.15 -4.20 -12.87
C GLY A 135 -6.74 -4.73 -12.62
N GLY A 136 -6.45 -5.24 -11.41
CA GLY A 136 -5.26 -6.03 -11.13
C GLY A 136 -3.97 -5.26 -10.82
N SER A 137 -3.94 -3.95 -11.03
CA SER A 137 -2.81 -3.08 -10.64
C SER A 137 -2.86 -2.76 -9.15
N ILE A 138 -1.79 -3.11 -8.42
CA ILE A 138 -1.68 -2.79 -7.00
C ILE A 138 -1.45 -1.28 -6.87
N LEU A 139 -2.42 -0.57 -6.30
CA LEU A 139 -2.32 0.86 -6.00
C LEU A 139 -1.75 1.07 -4.60
N LEU A 140 -0.53 1.61 -4.52
CA LEU A 140 0.20 1.97 -3.29
C LEU A 140 0.79 3.38 -3.40
N GLY A 141 1.48 3.84 -2.35
CA GLY A 141 1.97 5.22 -2.22
C GLY A 141 2.98 5.65 -3.28
N SER A 142 3.78 4.71 -3.74
CA SER A 142 4.79 4.91 -4.78
C SER A 142 4.84 3.73 -5.76
N LYS A 143 5.33 3.98 -6.98
CA LYS A 143 5.58 2.92 -7.97
C LYS A 143 6.61 1.90 -7.48
N GLU A 144 7.60 2.34 -6.71
CA GLU A 144 8.63 1.48 -6.15
C GLU A 144 8.05 0.46 -5.16
N GLU A 145 7.10 0.85 -4.31
CA GLU A 145 6.39 -0.08 -3.41
C GLU A 145 5.54 -1.09 -4.18
N GLN A 146 4.89 -0.64 -5.25
CA GLN A 146 4.10 -1.52 -6.13
C GLN A 146 5.00 -2.59 -6.74
N GLU A 147 6.13 -2.19 -7.33
CA GLU A 147 7.12 -3.10 -7.91
C GLU A 147 7.69 -4.07 -6.87
N LYS A 148 7.95 -3.60 -5.63
CA LYS A 148 8.40 -4.48 -4.54
C LYS A 148 7.38 -5.57 -4.20
N VAL A 149 6.10 -5.21 -4.10
CA VAL A 149 5.02 -6.17 -3.78
C VAL A 149 4.83 -7.17 -4.93
N GLU A 150 4.84 -6.67 -6.18
CA GLU A 150 4.71 -7.52 -7.37
C GLU A 150 5.88 -8.50 -7.50
N ASN A 151 7.12 -8.03 -7.30
CA ASN A 151 8.30 -8.89 -7.30
C ASN A 151 8.25 -9.96 -6.21
N ALA A 152 7.78 -9.60 -5.01
CA ALA A 152 7.60 -10.57 -3.92
C ALA A 152 6.53 -11.62 -4.27
N TYR A 153 5.44 -11.21 -4.91
CA TYR A 153 4.40 -12.13 -5.40
C TYR A 153 4.91 -13.06 -6.50
N GLU A 154 5.70 -12.56 -7.45
CA GLU A 154 6.30 -13.41 -8.50
C GLU A 154 7.34 -14.38 -7.92
N LYS A 155 8.16 -13.94 -6.97
CA LYS A 155 9.09 -14.83 -6.22
C LYS A 155 8.31 -15.96 -5.53
N LEU A 156 7.21 -15.62 -4.85
CA LEU A 156 6.32 -16.59 -4.23
C LEU A 156 5.77 -17.60 -5.25
N LYS A 157 5.24 -17.13 -6.39
CA LYS A 157 4.73 -18.01 -7.45
C LYS A 157 5.80 -18.96 -7.98
N ASN A 158 7.00 -18.46 -8.20
CA ASN A 158 8.13 -19.27 -8.70
C ASN A 158 8.63 -20.27 -7.67
N THR A 159 8.45 -19.99 -6.38
CA THR A 159 8.87 -20.89 -5.29
C THR A 159 7.79 -21.95 -4.99
N LEU A 160 6.51 -21.57 -5.09
CA LEU A 160 5.38 -22.44 -4.80
C LEU A 160 5.01 -23.32 -6.01
N GLN A 161 5.94 -24.17 -6.46
CA GLN A 161 5.77 -25.08 -7.60
C GLN A 161 5.38 -26.50 -7.15
N TRP A 162 4.25 -26.61 -6.44
CA TRP A 162 3.82 -27.84 -5.79
C TRP A 162 3.43 -28.97 -6.74
N ALA A 163 3.12 -28.66 -7.99
CA ALA A 163 2.88 -29.62 -9.08
C ALA A 163 3.93 -29.47 -10.21
N GLY A 164 5.09 -28.84 -9.94
CA GLY A 164 6.05 -28.49 -10.99
C GLY A 164 5.42 -27.58 -12.05
N ASN A 165 5.68 -27.84 -13.33
CA ASN A 165 5.20 -27.03 -14.45
C ASN A 165 3.66 -26.93 -14.56
N ASP A 166 2.92 -27.87 -13.96
CA ASP A 166 1.45 -27.87 -13.97
C ASP A 166 0.83 -27.04 -12.83
N THR A 167 1.66 -26.51 -11.92
CA THR A 167 1.19 -25.67 -10.80
C THR A 167 0.30 -24.51 -11.25
N PRO A 168 0.62 -23.75 -12.32
CA PRO A 168 -0.24 -22.68 -12.81
C PRO A 168 -1.62 -23.18 -13.26
N LYS A 169 -1.69 -24.35 -13.94
CA LYS A 169 -2.95 -24.95 -14.40
C LYS A 169 -3.84 -25.33 -13.23
N HIS A 170 -3.29 -26.03 -12.23
CA HIS A 170 -4.08 -26.40 -11.06
C HIS A 170 -4.46 -25.20 -10.20
N THR A 171 -3.58 -24.20 -10.09
CA THR A 171 -3.89 -22.94 -9.41
C THR A 171 -5.04 -22.23 -10.10
N SER A 172 -5.04 -22.15 -11.44
CA SER A 172 -6.16 -21.58 -12.21
C SER A 172 -7.49 -22.30 -11.92
N ASN A 173 -7.48 -23.64 -11.89
CA ASN A 173 -8.68 -24.41 -11.52
C ASN A 173 -9.18 -24.08 -10.11
N LEU A 174 -8.27 -23.96 -9.13
CA LEU A 174 -8.62 -23.56 -7.76
C LEU A 174 -9.13 -22.11 -7.69
N GLN A 175 -8.60 -21.21 -8.50
CA GLN A 175 -9.07 -19.83 -8.61
C GLN A 175 -10.48 -19.76 -9.18
N HIS A 176 -10.76 -20.49 -10.27
CA HIS A 176 -12.11 -20.61 -10.82
C HIS A 176 -13.10 -21.22 -9.83
N TYR A 177 -12.66 -22.24 -9.08
CA TYR A 177 -13.45 -22.81 -8.00
C TYR A 177 -13.78 -21.76 -6.93
N PHE A 178 -12.79 -20.97 -6.49
CA PHE A 178 -12.99 -19.89 -5.53
C PHE A 178 -14.04 -18.89 -6.03
N ILE A 179 -13.89 -18.34 -7.24
CA ILE A 179 -14.82 -17.34 -7.79
C ILE A 179 -16.25 -17.88 -7.88
N SER A 180 -16.39 -19.16 -8.22
CA SER A 180 -17.72 -19.80 -8.36
C SER A 180 -18.42 -20.05 -7.03
N ASN A 181 -17.66 -20.22 -5.94
CA ASN A 181 -18.18 -20.68 -4.65
C ASN A 181 -18.03 -19.65 -3.51
N ASN A 182 -17.23 -18.60 -3.68
CA ASN A 182 -17.04 -17.55 -2.68
C ASN A 182 -17.92 -16.34 -3.01
N LYS A 183 -19.11 -16.28 -2.40
CA LYS A 183 -20.07 -15.18 -2.59
C LYS A 183 -20.03 -14.20 -1.41
N SER A 184 -20.50 -12.97 -1.63
CA SER A 184 -20.48 -11.94 -0.59
C SER A 184 -21.42 -12.26 0.59
N ASP A 185 -22.55 -12.89 0.29
CA ASP A 185 -23.57 -13.35 1.22
C ASP A 185 -23.26 -14.75 1.78
N ASP A 186 -22.49 -15.55 1.03
CA ASP A 186 -22.08 -16.89 1.42
C ASP A 186 -20.58 -17.11 1.17
N PRO A 187 -19.71 -16.63 2.07
CA PRO A 187 -18.27 -16.75 1.88
C PRO A 187 -17.83 -18.21 1.97
N MET A 188 -16.79 -18.53 1.20
CA MET A 188 -16.15 -19.83 1.25
C MET A 188 -15.36 -19.95 2.54
N VAL A 189 -15.70 -20.94 3.35
CA VAL A 189 -14.99 -21.28 4.59
C VAL A 189 -14.41 -22.68 4.49
N PHE A 190 -13.39 -22.97 5.30
CA PHE A 190 -12.70 -24.26 5.28
C PHE A 190 -13.65 -25.46 5.37
N GLN A 191 -14.65 -25.41 6.26
CA GLN A 191 -15.59 -26.53 6.41
C GLN A 191 -16.34 -26.83 5.11
N LYS A 192 -16.91 -25.80 4.46
CA LYS A 192 -17.60 -25.95 3.17
C LYS A 192 -16.67 -26.45 2.07
N PHE A 193 -15.42 -26.00 2.08
CA PHE A 193 -14.41 -26.48 1.14
C PHE A 193 -14.10 -27.96 1.38
N ALA A 194 -13.93 -28.36 2.64
CA ALA A 194 -13.67 -29.74 3.05
C ALA A 194 -14.85 -30.67 2.74
N ASP A 195 -16.09 -30.25 3.02
CA ASP A 195 -17.31 -31.02 2.73
C ASP A 195 -17.48 -31.28 1.23
N LYS A 196 -16.97 -30.38 0.38
CA LYS A 196 -16.96 -30.52 -1.08
C LYS A 196 -15.82 -31.40 -1.61
N LEU A 197 -14.84 -31.74 -0.77
CA LEU A 197 -13.83 -32.75 -1.07
C LEU A 197 -14.30 -34.17 -0.74
N ASP A 198 -15.43 -34.31 -0.04
CA ASP A 198 -15.94 -35.56 0.53
C ASP A 198 -17.40 -35.79 0.07
N PRO A 199 -17.65 -35.94 -1.26
CA PRO A 199 -17.11 -36.98 -2.13
C PRO A 199 -16.20 -36.41 -3.25
N PRO A 200 -15.38 -37.23 -3.94
CA PRO A 200 -14.36 -36.71 -4.84
C PRO A 200 -15.02 -36.03 -6.03
N ILE A 201 -15.13 -34.70 -5.98
CA ILE A 201 -15.20 -33.93 -7.20
C ILE A 201 -13.88 -34.26 -7.91
N ILE A 202 -13.98 -35.00 -9.03
CA ILE A 202 -12.85 -35.56 -9.78
C ILE A 202 -11.77 -34.49 -10.04
N SER A 203 -12.16 -33.23 -10.15
CA SER A 203 -11.27 -32.10 -10.42
C SER A 203 -10.30 -31.70 -9.30
N LEU A 204 -10.54 -32.07 -8.03
CA LEU A 204 -9.67 -31.67 -6.89
C LEU A 204 -8.82 -32.82 -6.31
N LYS A 205 -9.10 -34.06 -6.71
CA LYS A 205 -8.35 -35.24 -6.25
C LYS A 205 -6.89 -35.19 -6.68
N GLU A 206 -6.63 -34.94 -7.96
CA GLU A 206 -5.27 -34.85 -8.52
C GLU A 206 -4.46 -33.70 -7.88
N PRO A 207 -4.96 -32.45 -7.79
CA PRO A 207 -4.31 -31.38 -7.03
C PRO A 207 -3.91 -31.78 -5.61
N ARG A 208 -4.79 -32.49 -4.90
CA ARG A 208 -4.56 -32.93 -3.52
C ARG A 208 -3.43 -33.96 -3.42
N GLU A 209 -3.39 -34.94 -4.33
CA GLU A 209 -2.35 -35.98 -4.36
C GLU A 209 -0.97 -35.38 -4.67
N LEU A 210 -0.89 -34.48 -5.66
CA LEU A 210 0.34 -33.76 -6.01
C LEU A 210 0.84 -32.90 -4.86
N LEU A 211 -0.07 -32.14 -4.21
CA LEU A 211 0.26 -31.35 -3.03
C LEU A 211 0.77 -32.23 -1.89
N SER A 212 0.13 -33.36 -1.61
CA SER A 212 0.54 -34.32 -0.58
C SER A 212 1.98 -34.82 -0.79
N ALA A 213 2.33 -35.14 -2.05
CA ALA A 213 3.68 -35.57 -2.41
C ALA A 213 4.70 -34.43 -2.24
N TRP A 214 4.35 -33.21 -2.66
CA TRP A 214 5.22 -32.05 -2.52
C TRP A 214 5.46 -31.67 -1.06
N LEU A 215 4.46 -31.80 -0.19
CA LEU A 215 4.58 -31.50 1.25
C LEU A 215 5.62 -32.37 1.98
N GLN A 216 6.04 -33.49 1.39
CA GLN A 216 7.13 -34.31 1.94
C GLN A 216 8.51 -33.69 1.69
N LYS A 217 8.62 -32.72 0.78
CA LYS A 217 9.88 -32.04 0.42
C LYS A 217 10.13 -30.87 1.37
N LYS A 218 10.62 -31.15 2.58
CA LYS A 218 10.77 -30.17 3.67
C LYS A 218 11.46 -28.87 3.26
N GLU A 219 12.52 -28.95 2.48
CA GLU A 219 13.27 -27.77 2.02
C GLU A 219 12.41 -26.87 1.13
N GLU A 220 11.71 -27.46 0.16
CA GLU A 220 10.82 -26.73 -0.77
C GLU A 220 9.61 -26.12 -0.04
N VAL A 221 9.04 -26.86 0.91
CA VAL A 221 7.96 -26.37 1.77
C VAL A 221 8.43 -25.16 2.59
N ASN A 222 9.64 -25.23 3.16
CA ASN A 222 10.20 -24.14 3.94
C ASN A 222 10.51 -22.90 3.08
N LYS A 223 11.08 -23.08 1.88
CA LYS A 223 11.29 -21.99 0.91
C LYS A 223 9.97 -21.31 0.55
N ALA A 224 8.94 -22.09 0.25
CA ALA A 224 7.62 -21.55 -0.08
C ALA A 224 7.00 -20.79 1.10
N LYS A 225 7.10 -21.34 2.32
CA LYS A 225 6.66 -20.67 3.55
C LYS A 225 7.33 -19.31 3.70
N ILE A 226 8.67 -19.25 3.58
CA ILE A 226 9.44 -18.00 3.69
C ILE A 226 9.00 -17.00 2.61
N ALA A 227 8.83 -17.44 1.36
CA ALA A 227 8.39 -16.56 0.27
C ALA A 227 6.97 -15.98 0.52
N ILE A 228 6.07 -16.76 1.11
CA ILE A 228 4.74 -16.29 1.53
C ILE A 228 4.86 -15.27 2.66
N GLU A 229 5.69 -15.54 3.67
CA GLU A 229 5.91 -14.62 4.79
C GLU A 229 6.51 -13.29 4.31
N GLU A 230 7.55 -13.33 3.47
CA GLU A 230 8.15 -12.16 2.84
C GLU A 230 7.13 -11.33 2.06
N PHE A 231 6.32 -11.97 1.20
CA PHE A 231 5.23 -11.29 0.50
C PHE A 231 4.28 -10.57 1.47
N THR A 232 3.83 -11.27 2.51
CA THR A 232 2.88 -10.67 3.47
C THR A 232 3.49 -9.51 4.24
N ILE A 233 4.77 -9.60 4.64
CA ILE A 233 5.47 -8.53 5.37
C ILE A 233 5.66 -7.31 4.49
N ILE A 234 6.13 -7.51 3.26
CA ILE A 234 6.35 -6.43 2.29
C ILE A 234 5.04 -5.72 1.98
N PHE A 235 3.96 -6.47 1.77
CA PHE A 235 2.67 -5.89 1.43
C PHE A 235 2.03 -5.16 2.62
N ASP A 236 2.06 -5.75 3.82
CA ASP A 236 1.55 -5.13 5.04
C ASP A 236 2.31 -3.83 5.35
N LYS A 237 3.64 -3.84 5.17
CA LYS A 237 4.47 -2.64 5.32
C LYS A 237 4.12 -1.55 4.30
N ALA A 238 3.98 -1.90 3.02
CA ALA A 238 3.63 -0.94 1.98
C ALA A 238 2.27 -0.28 2.21
N ILE A 239 1.32 -1.01 2.82
CA ILE A 239 0.03 -0.47 3.24
C ILE A 239 0.19 0.49 4.43
N ALA A 240 1.00 0.12 5.42
CA ALA A 240 1.26 0.97 6.58
C ALA A 240 1.91 2.30 6.15
N ASP A 241 2.93 2.23 5.30
CA ASP A 241 3.65 3.38 4.73
C ASP A 241 2.68 4.26 3.92
N PHE A 242 1.77 3.67 3.14
CA PHE A 242 0.70 4.39 2.43
C PHE A 242 -0.28 5.14 3.36
N SER A 243 -0.49 4.63 4.59
CA SER A 243 -1.42 5.22 5.56
C SER A 243 -0.88 6.39 6.36
N GLY A 244 0.39 6.75 6.16
CA GLY A 244 1.03 7.79 6.96
C GLY A 244 1.04 7.44 8.46
N GLN A 245 0.87 6.15 8.80
CA GLN A 245 1.16 5.64 10.14
C GLN A 245 2.67 5.53 10.28
N GLU A 246 3.37 6.67 10.28
CA GLU A 246 4.71 6.73 10.87
C GLU A 246 4.54 6.48 12.38
N LYS A 247 5.29 5.49 12.88
CA LYS A 247 5.37 5.15 14.31
C LYS A 247 6.09 6.24 15.10
#